data_AF-A0A165GXQ1-F1
#
_entry.id   AF-A0A165GXQ1-F1
#
_cell.length_a   1.000
_cell.length_b   1.000
_cell.length_c   1.000
_cell.angle_alpha   90.00
_cell.angle_beta   90.00
_cell.angle_gamma   90.00
#
_symmetry.space_group_name_H-M   'P 1'
#
loop_
_entity.id
_entity.type
_entity.pdbx_description
1 polymer ?
#
loop_
_entity_poly.entity_id
_entity_poly.type
_entity_poly.pdbx_seq_one_letter_code
_entity_poly.pdbx_strand_id
1 'polypeptide(L)'
;MNMASRSTFESRVSFDTFDNRDASDFSLTLNSKHRDYHYSRRSRTFLCGTDSNDYSEFALEWLIDELVDDGDEIVCLRVVDKDSKISSDASVEEGRYRKEARKLLNQIIAKNTEEKAISLVLEFSVGKVHDTIQRMIRIYEPAMLIVGTRGRSLGGIQGLLPGSVSKYCLQHSPVPVIVVRPSSKREK
;
A
#
# COMPACT_ATOMS: atom_id res chain seq x y z
N MET A 1 32.63 -16.57 15.03
CA MET A 1 31.19 -16.90 15.10
C MET A 1 30.46 -16.04 14.08
N ASN A 2 30.07 -16.62 12.95
CA ASN A 2 29.34 -15.90 11.90
C ASN A 2 27.88 -15.76 12.35
N MET A 3 27.53 -14.56 12.83
CA MET A 3 26.16 -14.17 13.08
C MET A 3 25.55 -13.82 11.73
N ALA A 4 25.07 -14.82 10.99
CA ALA A 4 24.27 -14.58 9.81
C ALA A 4 23.04 -13.78 10.25
N SER A 5 22.99 -12.51 9.84
CA SER A 5 21.86 -11.60 10.01
C SER A 5 20.58 -12.30 9.54
N ARG A 6 19.83 -12.88 10.48
CA ARG A 6 18.50 -13.43 10.20
C ARG A 6 17.60 -12.26 9.81
N SER A 7 16.90 -12.39 8.68
CA SER A 7 15.88 -11.43 8.26
C SER A 7 14.89 -11.20 9.41
N THR A 8 14.71 -9.94 9.82
CA THR A 8 13.79 -9.57 10.89
C THR A 8 12.34 -9.86 10.51
N PHE A 9 12.02 -9.74 9.22
CA PHE A 9 10.73 -10.07 8.66
C PHE A 9 10.71 -11.47 8.03
N GLU A 10 9.62 -12.18 8.25
CA GLU A 10 9.35 -13.49 7.66
C GLU A 10 8.25 -13.33 6.60
N SER A 11 8.49 -13.84 5.39
CA SER A 11 7.45 -13.96 4.37
C SER A 11 6.44 -15.02 4.82
N ARG A 12 5.15 -14.70 4.73
CA ARG A 12 4.06 -15.63 5.05
C ARG A 12 3.28 -16.00 3.78
N VAL A 13 2.15 -16.69 3.99
CA VAL A 13 1.24 -17.12 2.93
C VAL A 13 0.89 -15.92 2.03
N SER A 14 1.01 -16.12 0.73
CA SER A 14 0.62 -15.16 -0.28
C SER A 14 -0.56 -15.74 -1.05
N PHE A 15 -1.50 -14.90 -1.43
CA PHE A 15 -2.70 -15.31 -2.18
C PHE A 15 -2.72 -14.59 -3.51
N ASP A 16 -3.25 -15.26 -4.53
CA ASP A 16 -3.24 -14.69 -5.86
C ASP A 16 -4.34 -15.27 -6.74
N THR A 17 -4.75 -14.51 -7.77
CA THR A 17 -5.83 -14.90 -8.68
C THR A 17 -5.33 -15.35 -10.05
N PHE A 18 -4.02 -15.64 -10.20
CA PHE A 18 -3.41 -15.83 -11.52
C PHE A 18 -3.85 -17.13 -12.21
N ASP A 19 -4.08 -18.19 -11.43
CA ASP A 19 -4.59 -19.47 -11.96
C ASP A 19 -6.10 -19.45 -12.23
N ASN A 20 -6.80 -18.39 -11.84
CA ASN A 20 -8.24 -18.27 -12.00
C ASN A 20 -8.59 -17.55 -13.32
N ARG A 21 -8.86 -18.34 -14.37
CA ARG A 21 -9.26 -17.84 -15.70
C ARG A 21 -10.59 -17.06 -15.70
N ASP A 22 -11.41 -17.24 -14.67
CA ASP A 22 -12.69 -16.56 -14.51
C ASP A 22 -12.57 -15.25 -13.71
N ALA A 23 -11.38 -14.94 -13.17
CA ALA A 23 -11.15 -13.69 -12.45
C ALA A 23 -11.15 -12.50 -13.41
N SER A 24 -12.07 -11.56 -13.21
CA SER A 24 -12.17 -10.35 -14.04
C SER A 24 -11.04 -9.34 -13.78
N ASP A 25 -10.44 -9.41 -12.58
CA ASP A 25 -9.42 -8.50 -12.06
C ASP A 25 -8.21 -9.31 -11.56
N PHE A 26 -7.01 -8.83 -11.88
CA PHE A 26 -5.76 -9.36 -11.32
C PHE A 26 -5.61 -8.87 -9.88
N SER A 27 -5.31 -9.77 -8.94
CA SER A 27 -4.94 -9.42 -7.58
C SER A 27 -3.86 -10.35 -7.03
N LEU A 28 -2.92 -9.77 -6.30
CA LEU A 28 -1.84 -10.45 -5.61
C LEU A 28 -1.70 -9.87 -4.20
N THR A 29 -1.83 -10.72 -3.20
CA THR A 29 -1.65 -10.38 -1.78
C THR A 29 -0.35 -11.00 -1.30
N LEU A 30 0.61 -10.17 -0.87
CA LEU A 30 1.84 -10.63 -0.23
C LEU A 30 1.83 -10.27 1.25
N ASN A 31 2.15 -11.22 2.13
CA ASN A 31 2.20 -10.99 3.57
C ASN A 31 3.63 -11.15 4.10
N SER A 32 4.06 -10.23 4.96
CA SER A 32 5.30 -10.36 5.73
C SER A 32 5.11 -9.83 7.14
N LYS A 33 5.63 -10.55 8.13
CA LYS A 33 5.49 -10.18 9.54
C LYS A 33 6.85 -10.06 10.18
N HIS A 34 7.00 -9.07 11.04
CA HIS A 34 8.13 -9.02 11.95
C HIS A 34 8.13 -10.31 12.80
N ARG A 35 9.30 -10.88 13.08
CA ARG A 35 9.41 -12.14 13.85
C ARG A 35 8.72 -12.06 15.21
N ASP A 36 8.82 -10.91 15.84
CA ASP A 36 8.27 -10.67 17.17
C ASP A 36 6.83 -10.11 17.13
N TYR A 37 6.18 -10.08 15.94
CA TYR A 37 4.79 -9.67 15.79
C TYR A 37 3.83 -10.62 16.52
N HIS A 38 2.96 -10.05 17.35
CA HIS A 38 1.89 -10.77 18.02
C HIS A 38 0.60 -9.96 17.96
N TYR A 39 -0.46 -10.56 17.43
CA TYR A 39 -1.78 -9.95 17.40
C TYR A 39 -2.41 -9.95 18.80
N SER A 40 -3.05 -8.83 19.17
CA SER A 40 -3.79 -8.69 20.41
C SER A 40 -5.14 -8.01 20.18
N ARG A 41 -5.99 -7.97 21.21
CA ARG A 41 -7.27 -7.23 21.15
C ARG A 41 -7.10 -5.71 20.96
N ARG A 42 -5.89 -5.18 21.13
CA ARG A 42 -5.58 -3.75 20.92
C ARG A 42 -4.95 -3.47 19.56
N SER A 43 -4.56 -4.52 18.82
CA SER A 43 -4.00 -4.40 17.48
C SER A 43 -4.98 -3.73 16.54
N ARG A 44 -4.49 -2.76 15.78
CA ARG A 44 -5.24 -2.01 14.76
C ARG A 44 -4.75 -2.41 13.38
N THR A 45 -5.66 -2.34 12.41
CA THR A 45 -5.33 -2.47 11.00
C THR A 45 -5.44 -1.11 10.33
N PHE A 46 -4.40 -0.72 9.60
CA PHE A 46 -4.36 0.51 8.82
C PHE A 46 -4.33 0.17 7.34
N LEU A 47 -5.10 0.89 6.53
CA LEU A 47 -5.03 0.78 5.07
C LEU A 47 -4.29 1.99 4.52
N CYS A 48 -3.22 1.78 3.76
CA CYS A 48 -2.43 2.85 3.16
C CYS A 48 -2.44 2.72 1.63
N GLY A 49 -2.90 3.77 0.94
CA GLY A 49 -2.79 3.83 -0.52
C GLY A 49 -1.35 4.10 -0.95
N THR A 50 -0.77 3.20 -1.73
CA THR A 50 0.60 3.30 -2.24
C THR A 50 0.63 3.38 -3.77
N ASP A 51 1.43 4.31 -4.29
CA ASP A 51 1.78 4.39 -5.71
C ASP A 51 3.28 4.61 -5.87
N SER A 52 3.74 4.87 -7.09
CA SER A 52 5.16 5.07 -7.41
C SER A 52 5.61 6.53 -7.24
N ASN A 53 4.89 7.35 -6.48
CA ASN A 53 5.14 8.77 -6.28
C ASN A 53 5.64 9.05 -4.86
N ASP A 54 6.46 10.08 -4.71
CA ASP A 54 7.10 10.46 -3.45
C ASP A 54 6.09 10.74 -2.33
N TYR A 55 4.87 11.18 -2.67
CA TYR A 55 3.85 11.51 -1.69
C TYR A 55 3.24 10.29 -1.01
N SER A 56 3.06 9.17 -1.72
CA SER A 56 2.57 7.95 -1.10
C SER A 56 3.67 7.26 -0.31
N GLU A 57 4.92 7.34 -0.78
CA GLU A 57 6.08 6.85 -0.05
C GLU A 57 6.21 7.59 1.30
N PHE A 58 6.14 8.92 1.29
CA PHE A 58 6.17 9.72 2.51
C PHE A 58 4.98 9.43 3.44
N ALA A 59 3.78 9.19 2.88
CA ALA A 59 2.61 8.86 3.69
C ALA A 59 2.77 7.52 4.42
N LEU A 60 3.38 6.55 3.76
CA LEU A 60 3.68 5.25 4.34
C LEU A 60 4.79 5.34 5.40
N GLU A 61 5.86 6.09 5.14
CA GLU A 61 6.92 6.35 6.14
C GLU A 61 6.32 7.01 7.38
N TRP A 62 5.55 8.08 7.20
CA TRP A 62 4.85 8.74 8.29
C TRP A 62 3.92 7.80 9.08
N LEU A 63 3.20 6.92 8.39
CA LEU A 63 2.35 5.91 9.05
C LEU A 63 3.19 4.97 9.92
N ILE A 64 4.30 4.45 9.37
CA ILE A 64 5.21 3.53 10.06
C ILE A 64 5.85 4.22 11.27
N ASP A 65 6.29 5.46 11.13
CA ASP A 65 7.08 6.14 12.16
C ASP A 65 6.17 6.70 13.27
N GLU A 66 5.07 7.35 12.90
CA GLU A 66 4.33 8.22 13.84
C GLU A 66 3.05 7.60 14.40
N LEU A 67 2.45 6.60 13.73
CA LEU A 67 1.10 6.16 14.04
C LEU A 67 0.97 4.68 14.42
N VAL A 68 1.76 3.79 13.82
CA VAL A 68 1.72 2.37 14.16
C VAL A 68 2.58 2.05 15.37
N ASP A 69 2.08 1.11 16.16
CA ASP A 69 2.74 0.52 17.32
C ASP A 69 2.97 -0.99 17.11
N ASP A 70 3.75 -1.61 17.99
CA ASP A 70 3.95 -3.05 17.99
C ASP A 70 2.61 -3.81 18.06
N GLY A 71 2.50 -4.85 17.23
CA GLY A 71 1.29 -5.66 17.09
C GLY A 71 0.24 -5.10 16.13
N ASP A 72 0.45 -3.92 15.53
CA ASP A 72 -0.43 -3.40 14.49
C ASP A 72 -0.16 -4.05 13.11
N GLU A 73 -1.14 -3.92 12.22
CA GLU A 73 -1.06 -4.36 10.83
C GLU A 73 -1.21 -3.20 9.85
N ILE A 74 -0.36 -3.15 8.84
CA ILE A 74 -0.45 -2.21 7.72
C ILE A 74 -0.78 -2.96 6.44
N VAL A 75 -1.90 -2.61 5.83
CA VAL A 75 -2.30 -3.04 4.49
C VAL A 75 -1.90 -1.95 3.51
N CYS A 76 -0.84 -2.17 2.74
CA CYS A 76 -0.42 -1.32 1.65
C CYS A 76 -1.17 -1.70 0.38
N LEU A 77 -1.97 -0.79 -0.17
CA LEU A 77 -2.76 -1.00 -1.38
C LEU A 77 -2.13 -0.33 -2.59
N ARG A 78 -1.65 -1.13 -3.54
CA ARG A 78 -1.16 -0.69 -4.85
C ARG A 78 -2.17 -1.08 -5.93
N VAL A 79 -2.72 -0.08 -6.62
CA VAL A 79 -3.62 -0.31 -7.76
C VAL A 79 -2.97 0.15 -9.06
N VAL A 80 -2.97 -0.72 -10.07
CA VAL A 80 -2.54 -0.42 -11.43
C VAL A 80 -3.78 -0.29 -12.32
N ASP A 81 -3.85 0.79 -13.10
CA ASP A 81 -4.97 1.02 -14.02
C ASP A 81 -4.87 0.10 -15.25
N LYS A 82 -5.96 -0.59 -15.56
CA LYS A 82 -6.09 -1.52 -16.70
C LYS A 82 -5.97 -0.80 -18.04
N ASP A 83 -6.37 0.48 -18.10
CA ASP A 83 -6.39 1.26 -19.34
C ASP A 83 -5.03 1.91 -19.66
N SER A 84 -4.05 1.79 -18.75
CA SER A 84 -2.75 2.47 -18.87
C SER A 84 -1.71 1.74 -19.73
N LYS A 85 -2.00 0.54 -20.26
CA LYS A 85 -0.99 -0.29 -20.95
C LYS A 85 -1.47 -0.95 -22.25
N ILE A 86 -0.59 -0.88 -23.23
CA ILE A 86 -0.69 -1.47 -24.58
C ILE A 86 -0.60 -2.99 -24.49
N SER A 87 -1.44 -3.67 -25.28
CA SER A 87 -1.48 -5.12 -25.57
C SER A 87 -0.10 -5.82 -25.45
N SER A 88 0.15 -6.45 -24.31
CA SER A 88 1.25 -7.40 -24.09
C SER A 88 0.69 -8.81 -23.81
N ASP A 89 1.51 -9.84 -24.00
CA ASP A 89 1.17 -11.22 -23.60
C ASP A 89 0.85 -11.28 -22.10
N ALA A 90 -0.30 -11.85 -21.75
CA ALA A 90 -0.81 -11.92 -20.37
C ALA A 90 0.19 -12.61 -19.41
N SER A 91 0.91 -13.63 -19.88
CA SER A 91 1.89 -14.37 -19.07
C SER A 91 3.11 -13.52 -18.71
N VAL A 92 3.57 -12.69 -19.64
CA VAL A 92 4.69 -11.75 -19.44
C VAL A 92 4.26 -10.63 -18.48
N GLU A 93 3.01 -10.18 -18.59
CA GLU A 93 2.47 -9.15 -17.72
C GLU A 93 2.33 -9.63 -16.27
N GLU A 94 1.86 -10.86 -16.07
CA GLU A 94 1.80 -11.54 -14.78
C GLU A 94 3.18 -11.58 -14.11
N GLY A 95 4.20 -12.11 -14.81
CA GLY A 95 5.54 -12.25 -14.25
C GLY A 95 6.13 -10.89 -13.85
N ARG A 96 5.83 -9.85 -14.62
CA ARG A 96 6.21 -8.47 -14.31
C ARG A 96 5.52 -7.96 -13.05
N TYR A 97 4.22 -8.15 -12.90
CA TYR A 97 3.48 -7.70 -11.72
C TYR A 97 3.92 -8.41 -10.44
N ARG A 98 4.18 -9.73 -10.49
CA ARG A 98 4.77 -10.47 -9.36
C ARG A 98 6.10 -9.87 -8.94
N LYS A 99 6.97 -9.56 -9.91
CA LYS A 99 8.28 -8.95 -9.64
C LYS A 99 8.17 -7.53 -9.07
N GLU A 100 7.25 -6.72 -9.60
CA GLU A 100 6.97 -5.37 -9.12
C GLU A 100 6.45 -5.40 -7.67
N ALA A 101 5.46 -6.25 -7.38
CA ALA A 101 4.90 -6.41 -6.05
C ALA A 101 5.95 -6.88 -5.03
N ARG A 102 6.80 -7.87 -5.38
CA ARG A 102 7.85 -8.33 -4.47
C ARG A 102 8.90 -7.26 -4.20
N LYS A 103 9.27 -6.49 -5.22
CA LYS A 103 10.19 -5.35 -5.07
C LYS A 103 9.59 -4.29 -4.14
N LEU A 104 8.32 -3.94 -4.35
CA LEU A 104 7.61 -2.97 -3.53
C LEU A 104 7.51 -3.43 -2.07
N LEU A 105 7.15 -4.69 -1.82
CA LEU A 105 7.12 -5.23 -0.45
C LEU A 105 8.48 -5.10 0.26
N ASN A 106 9.58 -5.42 -0.43
CA ASN A 106 10.91 -5.28 0.16
C ASN A 106 11.25 -3.81 0.46
N GLN A 107 10.82 -2.88 -0.39
CA GLN A 107 10.99 -1.44 -0.13
C GLN A 107 10.18 -0.99 1.08
N ILE A 108 8.95 -1.49 1.23
CA ILE A 108 8.09 -1.21 2.40
C ILE A 108 8.72 -1.76 3.69
N ILE A 109 9.21 -3.01 3.67
CA ILE A 109 9.89 -3.61 4.82
C ILE A 109 11.10 -2.76 5.25
N ALA A 110 11.89 -2.27 4.28
CA ALA A 110 13.07 -1.45 4.56
C ALA A 110 12.77 -0.09 5.21
N LYS A 111 11.50 0.37 5.19
CA LYS A 111 11.08 1.62 5.86
C LYS A 111 10.89 1.44 7.37
N ASN A 112 10.71 0.22 7.87
CA ASN A 112 10.58 -0.04 9.31
C ASN A 112 11.93 0.00 10.01
N THR A 113 12.56 1.17 10.02
CA THR A 113 13.94 1.37 10.54
C THR A 113 14.04 1.23 12.05
N GLU A 114 12.95 1.42 12.78
CA GLU A 114 12.86 1.24 14.23
C GLU A 114 12.59 -0.22 14.64
N GLU A 115 12.54 -1.16 13.69
CA GLU A 115 12.29 -2.59 13.91
C GLU A 115 10.99 -2.85 14.72
N LYS A 116 9.93 -2.08 14.45
CA LYS A 116 8.62 -2.28 15.09
C LYS A 116 8.06 -3.66 14.76
N ALA A 117 7.45 -4.30 15.75
CA ALA A 117 6.90 -5.64 15.65
C ALA A 117 5.53 -5.65 14.94
N ILE A 118 5.50 -5.31 13.66
CA ILE A 118 4.28 -5.11 12.85
C ILE A 118 4.04 -6.22 11.80
N SER A 119 2.79 -6.33 11.34
CA SER A 119 2.38 -7.12 10.17
C SER A 119 2.25 -6.22 8.95
N LEU A 120 2.84 -6.62 7.82
CA LEU A 120 2.78 -5.91 6.55
C LEU A 120 2.06 -6.78 5.51
N VAL A 121 1.01 -6.22 4.92
CA VAL A 121 0.25 -6.84 3.83
C VAL A 121 0.34 -5.92 2.62
N LEU A 122 0.81 -6.43 1.48
CA LEU A 122 0.75 -5.72 0.21
C LEU A 122 -0.39 -6.31 -0.63
N GLU A 123 -1.40 -5.50 -0.87
CA GLU A 123 -2.47 -5.76 -1.83
C GLU A 123 -2.13 -5.10 -3.16
N PHE A 124 -1.76 -5.90 -4.15
CA PHE A 124 -1.45 -5.44 -5.50
C PHE A 124 -2.58 -5.83 -6.45
N SER A 125 -3.36 -4.87 -6.91
CA SER A 125 -4.54 -5.10 -7.75
C SER A 125 -4.45 -4.37 -9.09
N VAL A 126 -4.99 -4.96 -10.15
CA VAL A 126 -5.23 -4.28 -11.43
C VAL A 126 -6.72 -3.97 -11.56
N GLY A 127 -7.06 -2.71 -11.80
CA GLY A 127 -8.45 -2.29 -11.93
C GLY A 127 -8.67 -0.83 -11.57
N LYS A 128 -9.94 -0.48 -11.29
CA LYS A 128 -10.32 0.89 -10.95
C LYS A 128 -9.97 1.21 -9.51
N VAL A 129 -9.12 2.22 -9.31
CA VAL A 129 -8.61 2.65 -7.99
C VAL A 129 -9.73 2.84 -6.96
N HIS A 130 -10.80 3.57 -7.32
CA HIS A 130 -11.89 3.89 -6.42
C HIS A 130 -12.66 2.65 -5.92
N ASP A 131 -12.92 1.70 -6.81
CA ASP A 131 -13.66 0.48 -6.50
C ASP A 131 -12.81 -0.44 -5.62
N THR A 132 -11.52 -0.57 -5.95
CA THR A 132 -10.57 -1.37 -5.19
C THR A 132 -10.38 -0.82 -3.78
N ILE A 133 -10.26 0.50 -3.60
CA ILE A 133 -10.18 1.11 -2.25
C ILE A 133 -11.41 0.73 -1.43
N GLN A 134 -12.62 0.90 -1.97
CA GLN A 134 -13.86 0.56 -1.27
C GLN A 134 -13.94 -0.95 -0.96
N ARG A 135 -13.47 -1.80 -1.88
CA ARG A 135 -13.37 -3.25 -1.67
C ARG A 135 -12.42 -3.59 -0.52
N MET A 136 -11.22 -3.00 -0.49
CA MET A 136 -10.24 -3.25 0.57
C MET A 136 -10.71 -2.75 1.93
N ILE A 137 -11.39 -1.61 1.99
CA ILE A 137 -12.00 -1.12 3.25
C ILE A 137 -13.01 -2.14 3.80
N ARG A 138 -13.83 -2.76 2.95
CA ARG A 138 -14.79 -3.79 3.38
C ARG A 138 -14.13 -5.09 3.81
N ILE A 139 -13.03 -5.49 3.17
CA ILE A 139 -12.33 -6.74 3.48
C ILE A 139 -11.54 -6.63 4.78
N TYR A 140 -10.81 -5.53 4.95
CA TYR A 140 -9.86 -5.35 6.05
C TYR A 140 -10.44 -4.60 7.24
N GLU A 141 -11.60 -3.95 7.10
CA GLU A 141 -12.23 -3.10 8.11
C GLU A 141 -11.21 -2.22 8.87
N PRO A 142 -10.37 -1.45 8.15
CA PRO A 142 -9.25 -0.75 8.78
C PRO A 142 -9.76 0.33 9.74
N ALA A 143 -9.03 0.52 10.83
CA ALA A 143 -9.30 1.60 11.77
C ALA A 143 -9.21 2.97 11.10
N MET A 144 -8.29 3.14 10.14
CA MET A 144 -8.10 4.35 9.35
C MET A 144 -7.54 4.06 7.95
N LEU A 145 -7.85 4.95 7.01
CA LEU A 145 -7.27 5.00 5.66
C LEU A 145 -6.26 6.14 5.54
N ILE A 146 -5.05 5.82 5.11
CA ILE A 146 -3.93 6.76 4.94
C ILE A 146 -3.71 6.96 3.44
N VAL A 147 -3.63 8.23 3.03
CA VAL A 147 -3.34 8.62 1.65
C VAL A 147 -2.38 9.79 1.62
N GLY A 148 -1.47 9.78 0.65
CA GLY A 148 -0.61 10.94 0.38
C GLY A 148 -1.40 12.11 -0.25
N THR A 149 -0.88 13.33 -0.10
CA THR A 149 -1.36 14.43 -0.95
C THR A 149 -0.93 14.28 -2.40
N ARG A 150 -1.77 14.72 -3.33
CA ARG A 150 -1.30 14.89 -4.70
C ARG A 150 -0.09 15.81 -4.77
N GLY A 151 0.86 15.43 -5.62
CA GLY A 151 1.89 16.35 -6.06
C GLY A 151 1.31 17.52 -6.82
N ARG A 152 1.78 18.72 -6.48
CA ARG A 152 1.91 19.78 -7.47
C ARG A 152 3.10 19.35 -8.31
N SER A 153 2.90 18.89 -9.54
CA SER A 153 4.01 18.83 -10.48
C SER A 153 4.57 20.25 -10.64
N LEU A 154 5.89 20.38 -10.71
CA LEU A 154 6.59 21.63 -10.98
C LEU A 154 6.07 22.20 -12.31
N GLY A 155 5.16 23.17 -12.27
CA GLY A 155 4.54 23.66 -13.51
C GLY A 155 3.27 24.52 -13.40
N GLY A 156 2.73 24.79 -12.20
CA GLY A 156 1.75 25.87 -12.00
C GLY A 156 0.36 25.74 -12.66
N ILE A 157 0.17 24.77 -13.55
CA ILE A 157 -1.08 24.56 -14.30
C ILE A 157 -1.50 23.12 -14.08
N GLN A 158 -2.39 22.86 -13.11
CA GLN A 158 -3.33 21.73 -13.13
C GLN A 158 -4.32 21.80 -11.96
N GLY A 159 -4.98 22.96 -11.77
CA GLY A 159 -6.34 22.87 -11.28
C GLY A 159 -7.12 22.10 -12.35
N LEU A 160 -7.85 21.03 -11.98
CA LEU A 160 -8.74 20.24 -12.86
C LEU A 160 -8.16 18.97 -13.54
N LEU A 161 -7.41 18.11 -12.84
CA LEU A 161 -7.48 16.67 -13.16
C LEU A 161 -8.73 16.09 -12.49
N PRO A 162 -9.57 15.30 -13.21
CA PRO A 162 -10.75 14.67 -12.62
C PRO A 162 -10.33 13.79 -11.43
N GLY A 163 -10.87 14.10 -10.24
CA GLY A 163 -10.84 13.29 -9.02
C GLY A 163 -9.45 13.00 -8.42
N SER A 164 -9.05 13.72 -7.37
CA SER A 164 -7.92 13.27 -6.52
C SER A 164 -8.31 12.04 -5.75
N VAL A 165 -7.50 10.97 -5.77
CA VAL A 165 -7.75 9.77 -4.95
C VAL A 165 -7.94 10.19 -3.50
N SER A 166 -7.09 11.07 -2.97
CA SER A 166 -7.27 11.63 -1.63
C SER A 166 -8.56 12.43 -1.44
N LYS A 167 -9.03 13.17 -2.46
CA LYS A 167 -10.33 13.88 -2.41
C LYS A 167 -11.49 12.89 -2.43
N TYR A 168 -11.41 11.87 -3.29
CA TYR A 168 -12.39 10.80 -3.36
C TYR A 168 -12.50 10.08 -2.02
N CYS A 169 -11.37 9.68 -1.42
CA CYS A 169 -11.34 9.04 -0.10
C CYS A 169 -11.98 9.93 0.97
N LEU A 170 -11.63 11.23 1.03
CA LEU A 170 -12.25 12.16 1.98
C LEU A 170 -13.78 12.28 1.81
N GLN A 171 -14.28 12.15 0.59
CA GLN A 171 -15.70 12.30 0.30
C GLN A 171 -16.52 11.02 0.48
N HIS A 172 -15.91 9.85 0.28
CA HIS A 172 -16.64 8.58 0.13
C HIS A 172 -16.16 7.47 1.07
N SER A 173 -15.09 7.68 1.84
CA SER A 173 -14.59 6.66 2.76
C SER A 173 -15.56 6.50 3.94
N PRO A 174 -15.97 5.26 4.27
CA PRO A 174 -16.75 4.99 5.49
C PRO A 174 -15.87 4.93 6.75
N VAL A 175 -14.54 4.90 6.60
CA VAL A 175 -13.57 4.92 7.70
C VAL A 175 -12.84 6.28 7.76
N PRO A 176 -12.32 6.69 8.93
CA PRO A 176 -11.56 7.94 9.04
C PRO A 176 -10.37 7.97 8.07
N VAL A 177 -10.14 9.12 7.45
CA VAL A 177 -9.08 9.30 6.45
C VAL A 177 -8.03 10.29 6.94
N ILE A 178 -6.77 9.89 6.91
CA ILE A 178 -5.63 10.78 7.14
C ILE A 178 -4.97 11.10 5.80
N VAL A 179 -4.85 12.40 5.52
CA VAL A 179 -4.15 12.91 4.34
C VAL A 179 -2.78 13.43 4.75
N VAL A 180 -1.73 12.71 4.39
CA VAL A 180 -0.36 13.04 4.79
C VAL A 180 0.27 14.01 3.80
N ARG A 181 0.93 15.06 4.33
CA ARG A 181 1.61 16.11 3.57
C ARG A 181 3.10 16.16 3.96
N PRO A 182 4.03 16.12 2.98
CA PRO A 182 5.44 16.36 3.25
C PRO A 182 5.69 17.72 3.93
N SER A 183 6.54 17.74 4.94
CA SER A 183 6.90 18.92 5.75
C SER A 183 7.55 20.04 4.93
N SER A 184 8.25 19.70 3.83
CA SER A 184 8.87 20.65 2.89
C SER A 184 7.89 21.62 2.21
N LYS A 185 6.56 21.42 2.40
CA LYS A 185 5.51 22.33 1.91
C LYS A 185 4.82 23.13 3.02
N ARG A 186 5.28 23.07 4.28
CA ARG A 186 4.76 23.89 5.39
C ARG A 186 5.41 25.28 5.45
N GLU A 187 6.53 25.49 4.76
CA GLU A 187 7.17 26.81 4.59
C GLU A 187 6.66 27.48 3.31
N LYS A 188 5.45 28.04 3.34
CA LYS A 188 5.01 29.12 2.45
C LYS A 188 3.97 29.99 3.13
#